data_AF-A0A2H9TCR8-F1
#
_entry.id   AF-A0A2H9TCR8-F1
#
_cell.length_a   1.000
_cell.length_b   1.000
_cell.length_c   1.000
_cell.angle_alpha   90.00
_cell.angle_beta   90.00
_cell.angle_gamma   90.00
#
_symmetry.space_group_name_H-M   'P 1'
#
loop_
_entity.id
_entity.type
_entity.pdbx_description
1 polymer ?
#
loop_
_entity_poly.entity_id
_entity_poly.type
_entity_poly.pdbx_seq_one_letter_code
_entity_poly.pdbx_strand_id
1 'polypeptide(L)'
;METMRMTAIGTSEKRSYYILVKEALTEKPLNEIMEKIGYGILYYGKEEGISDSHSPTGFENCVDHVVTGKYDIDIVYTVNRIVLIVRAPKEQQEKFKDLMLAYSKMEE
;
A
#
# COMPACT_ATOMS: atom_id res chain seq x y z
N MET A 1 13.66 10.72 9.01
CA MET A 1 12.41 10.54 8.25
C MET A 1 11.73 9.31 8.81
N GLU A 2 10.42 9.33 9.09
CA GLU A 2 9.74 8.13 9.60
C GLU A 2 9.50 7.15 8.45
N THR A 3 9.67 5.86 8.73
CA THR A 3 9.84 4.80 7.73
C THR A 3 8.58 3.97 7.55
N MET A 4 8.43 3.33 6.38
CA MET A 4 7.37 2.35 6.17
C MET A 4 7.78 1.02 6.78
N ARG A 5 7.11 0.61 7.87
CA ARG A 5 7.37 -0.69 8.49
C ARG A 5 6.49 -1.79 7.91
N MET A 6 7.11 -2.73 7.19
CA MET A 6 6.47 -3.95 6.73
C MET A 6 6.56 -5.03 7.82
N THR A 7 5.43 -5.64 8.18
CA THR A 7 5.36 -6.62 9.27
C THR A 7 5.10 -8.04 8.82
N ALA A 8 4.48 -8.24 7.65
CA ALA A 8 4.24 -9.57 7.11
C ALA A 8 4.23 -9.57 5.59
N ILE A 9 4.80 -10.63 5.02
CA ILE A 9 4.72 -10.99 3.60
C ILE A 9 4.24 -12.44 3.51
N GLY A 10 3.20 -12.69 2.72
CA GLY A 10 2.74 -14.04 2.39
C GLY A 10 2.60 -14.19 0.87
N THR A 11 2.76 -15.40 0.36
CA THR A 11 2.58 -15.68 -1.08
C THR A 11 1.82 -17.00 -1.27
N SER A 12 0.90 -17.03 -2.22
CA SER A 12 0.32 -18.24 -2.81
C SER A 12 0.57 -18.22 -4.32
N GLU A 13 0.32 -19.33 -5.03
CA GLU A 13 0.60 -19.45 -6.47
C GLU A 13 0.08 -18.29 -7.33
N LYS A 14 -1.00 -17.62 -6.90
CA LYS A 14 -1.68 -16.56 -7.65
C LYS A 14 -1.71 -15.21 -6.93
N ARG A 15 -1.23 -15.12 -5.69
CA ARG A 15 -1.43 -13.94 -4.82
C ARG A 15 -0.24 -13.67 -3.93
N SER A 16 0.11 -12.41 -3.76
CA SER A 16 1.04 -11.95 -2.73
C SER A 16 0.30 -11.02 -1.76
N TYR A 17 0.55 -11.18 -0.47
CA TYR A 17 -0.04 -10.41 0.61
C TYR A 17 1.06 -9.63 1.33
N TYR A 18 0.86 -8.33 1.53
CA TYR A 18 1.80 -7.46 2.22
C TYR A 18 1.09 -6.66 3.29
N ILE A 19 1.62 -6.64 4.51
CA ILE A 19 1.07 -5.86 5.62
C ILE A 19 2.03 -4.73 5.98
N LEU A 20 1.56 -3.50 5.75
CA LEU A 20 2.22 -2.25 6.10
C LEU A 20 1.60 -1.71 7.38
N VAL A 21 2.42 -1.22 8.31
CA VAL A 21 1.94 -0.55 9.53
C VAL A 21 1.86 0.94 9.26
N LYS A 22 0.69 1.55 9.55
CA LYS A 22 0.46 2.99 9.42
C LYS A 22 1.24 3.75 10.50
N GLU A 23 2.51 4.00 10.25
CA GLU A 23 3.26 5.07 10.91
C GLU A 23 2.99 6.39 10.15
N ALA A 24 3.17 7.54 10.79
CA ALA A 24 2.64 8.84 10.33
C ALA A 24 3.18 9.33 8.95
N LEU A 25 4.08 8.58 8.29
CA LEU A 25 4.63 8.87 6.96
C LEU A 25 4.52 7.71 5.95
N THR A 26 3.65 6.71 6.18
CA THR A 26 3.50 5.57 5.25
C THR A 26 2.92 5.90 3.87
N GLU A 27 2.34 7.08 3.70
CA GLU A 27 1.69 7.52 2.46
C GLU A 27 2.67 7.73 1.31
N LYS A 28 3.84 8.33 1.58
CA LYS A 28 4.82 8.65 0.53
C LYS A 28 5.44 7.39 -0.09
N PRO A 29 5.97 6.42 0.69
CA PRO A 29 6.51 5.18 0.14
C PRO A 29 5.46 4.37 -0.64
N LEU A 30 4.22 4.31 -0.14
CA LEU A 30 3.15 3.60 -0.84
C LEU A 30 2.82 4.25 -2.19
N ASN A 31 2.75 5.59 -2.25
CA ASN A 31 2.53 6.31 -3.49
C ASN A 31 3.66 6.10 -4.50
N GLU A 32 4.92 6.12 -4.06
CA GLU A 32 6.06 5.83 -4.95
C GLU A 32 6.02 4.39 -5.51
N ILE A 33 5.58 3.42 -4.70
CA ILE A 33 5.39 2.03 -5.15
C ILE A 33 4.29 1.96 -6.21
N MET A 34 3.18 2.66 -5.99
CA MET A 34 2.03 2.69 -6.90
C MET A 34 2.33 3.41 -8.21
N GLU A 35 3.14 4.47 -8.18
CA GLU A 35 3.68 5.12 -9.38
C GLU A 35 4.59 4.18 -10.17
N LYS A 36 5.49 3.45 -9.49
CA LYS A 36 6.44 2.52 -10.13
C LYS A 36 5.76 1.34 -10.83
N ILE A 37 4.58 0.94 -10.39
CA ILE A 37 3.77 -0.09 -11.08
C ILE A 37 2.86 0.48 -12.17
N GLY A 38 2.89 1.80 -12.38
CA GLY A 38 2.14 2.49 -13.44
C GLY A 38 0.70 2.84 -13.08
N TYR A 39 0.34 2.88 -11.79
CA TYR A 39 -0.98 3.39 -11.39
C TYR A 39 -0.98 4.91 -11.28
N GLY A 40 -0.23 5.44 -10.31
CA GLY A 40 -0.26 6.86 -9.93
C GLY A 40 -0.32 7.02 -8.42
N ILE A 41 -0.66 8.24 -7.98
CA ILE A 41 -0.76 8.61 -6.57
C ILE A 41 -2.08 8.09 -6.00
N LEU A 42 -2.02 7.31 -4.92
CA LEU A 42 -3.20 7.02 -4.11
C LEU A 42 -3.46 8.26 -3.23
N TYR A 43 -4.57 8.94 -3.49
CA TYR A 43 -4.97 10.08 -2.69
C TYR A 43 -5.56 9.61 -1.36
N TYR A 44 -4.74 9.68 -0.31
CA TYR A 44 -5.19 9.57 1.07
C TYR A 44 -5.31 10.97 1.65
N GLY A 45 -6.53 11.34 2.04
CA GLY A 45 -6.74 12.40 3.02
C GLY A 45 -6.19 13.78 2.67
N LYS A 46 -6.82 14.46 1.71
CA LYS A 46 -7.11 15.91 1.85
C LYS A 46 -8.17 16.33 0.82
N GLU A 47 -9.42 15.97 1.08
CA GLU A 47 -10.49 16.87 0.66
C GLU A 47 -10.53 18.00 1.68
N GLU A 48 -9.98 19.15 1.31
CA GLU A 48 -10.22 20.41 2.03
C GLU A 48 -11.72 20.71 1.92
N GLY A 49 -12.53 20.26 2.89
CA GLY A 49 -13.94 20.65 2.91
C GLY A 49 -14.94 19.88 3.75
N ILE A 50 -14.61 18.73 4.34
CA ILE A 50 -15.61 17.97 5.13
C ILE A 50 -15.18 17.92 6.60
N SER A 51 -15.67 18.91 7.34
CA SER A 51 -15.78 18.89 8.79
C SER A 51 -16.77 17.79 9.20
N ASP A 52 -16.28 16.73 9.84
CA ASP A 52 -16.70 16.36 11.20
C ASP A 52 -16.27 14.93 11.55
N SER A 53 -15.80 14.80 12.80
CA SER A 53 -15.69 13.59 13.62
C SER A 53 -14.54 12.58 13.35
N HIS A 54 -13.51 12.69 14.19
CA HIS A 54 -12.72 11.59 14.78
C HIS A 54 -12.17 10.48 13.86
N SER A 55 -11.14 10.79 13.06
CA SER A 55 -9.89 10.01 12.94
C SER A 55 -8.91 10.73 12.00
N PRO A 56 -7.57 10.65 12.19
CA PRO A 56 -6.60 11.26 11.29
C PRO A 56 -6.62 10.65 9.87
N THR A 57 -7.35 9.56 9.68
CA THR A 57 -7.54 8.91 8.37
C THR A 57 -9.02 8.55 8.22
N GLY A 58 -9.78 9.28 7.40
CA GLY A 58 -11.19 8.99 7.09
C GLY A 58 -11.42 7.70 6.27
N PHE A 59 -10.44 6.78 6.26
CA PHE A 59 -10.43 5.55 5.46
C PHE A 59 -10.35 4.29 6.34
N GLU A 60 -10.57 4.38 7.65
CA GLU A 60 -10.62 3.18 8.48
C GLU A 60 -11.73 2.23 8.01
N ASN A 61 -11.38 0.96 7.74
CA ASN A 61 -12.26 -0.08 7.20
C ASN A 61 -12.72 0.14 5.75
N CYS A 62 -11.95 0.89 4.96
CA CYS A 62 -12.16 1.01 3.52
C CYS A 62 -11.38 -0.09 2.76
N VAL A 63 -11.95 -0.52 1.63
CA VAL A 63 -11.28 -1.38 0.65
C VAL A 63 -11.26 -0.65 -0.68
N ASP A 64 -10.09 -0.49 -1.24
CA ASP A 64 -9.89 0.03 -2.59
C ASP A 64 -9.38 -1.07 -3.51
N HIS A 65 -9.64 -0.92 -4.81
CA HIS A 65 -9.30 -1.90 -5.83
C HIS A 65 -8.63 -1.22 -7.01
N VAL A 66 -7.39 -1.61 -7.26
CA VAL A 66 -6.52 -1.01 -8.27
C VAL A 66 -6.17 -2.05 -9.32
N VAL A 67 -6.49 -1.75 -10.58
CA VAL A 67 -6.01 -2.52 -11.73
C VAL A 67 -5.12 -1.64 -12.58
N THR A 68 -3.84 -1.99 -12.68
CA THR A 68 -2.88 -1.29 -13.55
C THR A 68 -1.94 -2.26 -14.25
N GLY A 69 -1.82 -2.13 -15.58
CA GLY A 69 -0.97 -2.99 -16.38
C GLY A 69 -1.23 -4.49 -16.15
N LYS A 70 -0.29 -5.16 -15.47
CA LYS A 70 -0.37 -6.59 -15.12
C LYS A 70 -0.72 -6.85 -13.65
N TYR A 71 -1.00 -5.80 -12.89
CA TYR A 71 -1.30 -5.83 -11.47
C TYR A 71 -2.79 -5.62 -11.24
N ASP A 72 -3.35 -6.45 -10.38
CA ASP A 72 -4.69 -6.35 -9.82
C ASP A 72 -4.52 -6.41 -8.30
N ILE A 73 -4.83 -5.32 -7.61
CA ILE A 73 -4.45 -5.09 -6.20
C ILE A 73 -5.69 -4.71 -5.40
N ASP A 74 -5.99 -5.45 -4.34
CA ASP A 74 -6.88 -4.93 -3.29
C ASP A 74 -6.04 -4.25 -2.21
N ILE A 75 -6.51 -3.10 -1.76
CA ILE A 75 -5.89 -2.34 -0.68
C ILE A 75 -6.90 -2.21 0.45
N VAL A 76 -6.60 -2.85 1.59
CA VAL A 76 -7.46 -2.83 2.76
C VAL A 76 -6.87 -1.90 3.80
N TYR A 77 -7.59 -0.84 4.12
CA TYR A 77 -7.22 0.13 5.13
C TYR A 77 -7.85 -0.25 6.46
N THR A 78 -7.02 -0.43 7.48
CA THR A 78 -7.45 -0.64 8.86
C THR A 78 -6.97 0.53 9.72
N VAL A 79 -7.37 0.56 10.99
CA VAL A 79 -6.98 1.61 11.96
C VAL A 79 -5.46 1.84 11.97
N ASN A 80 -4.66 0.77 11.96
CA ASN A 80 -3.20 0.86 12.13
C ASN A 80 -2.38 0.16 11.03
N ARG A 81 -3.03 -0.41 10.00
CA ARG A 81 -2.35 -1.16 8.93
C ARG A 81 -2.97 -0.89 7.57
N ILE A 82 -2.17 -1.06 6.54
CA ILE A 82 -2.60 -1.17 5.14
C ILE A 82 -2.22 -2.59 4.69
N VAL A 83 -3.18 -3.35 4.19
CA VAL A 83 -2.94 -4.68 3.63
C VAL A 83 -3.08 -4.60 2.12
N LEU A 84 -2.04 -5.03 1.41
CA LEU A 84 -2.03 -5.12 -0.06
C LEU A 84 -2.18 -6.59 -0.45
N ILE A 85 -3.18 -6.88 -1.28
CA ILE A 85 -3.41 -8.20 -1.88
C ILE A 85 -3.16 -8.08 -3.37
N VAL A 86 -1.99 -8.50 -3.82
CA VAL A 86 -1.51 -8.33 -5.20
C VAL A 86 -1.71 -9.60 -5.99
N ARG A 87 -2.38 -9.49 -7.13
CA ARG A 87 -2.57 -10.52 -8.16
C ARG A 87 -1.84 -10.06 -9.41
N ALA A 88 -0.87 -10.85 -9.85
CA ALA A 88 -0.11 -10.61 -11.08
C ALA A 88 0.51 -11.93 -11.57
N PRO A 89 1.03 -12.01 -12.81
CA PRO A 89 1.87 -13.13 -13.23
C PRO A 89 3.13 -13.23 -12.35
N LYS A 90 3.71 -14.44 -12.25
CA LYS A 90 4.80 -14.76 -11.30
C LYS A 90 5.96 -13.77 -11.35
N GLU A 91 6.45 -13.44 -12.54
CA GLU A 91 7.57 -12.51 -12.74
C GLU A 91 7.26 -11.10 -12.16
N GLN A 92 6.01 -10.64 -12.28
CA GLN A 92 5.55 -9.35 -11.77
C GLN A 92 5.32 -9.40 -10.26
N GLN A 93 4.87 -10.53 -9.72
CA GLN A 93 4.81 -10.72 -8.26
C GLN A 93 6.21 -10.65 -7.62
N GLU A 94 7.22 -11.25 -8.25
CA GLU A 94 8.62 -11.18 -7.79
C GLU A 94 9.15 -9.75 -7.84
N LYS A 95 8.93 -9.03 -8.95
CA LYS A 95 9.27 -7.60 -9.07
C LYS A 95 8.59 -6.73 -8.01
N PHE A 96 7.30 -6.97 -7.76
CA PHE A 96 6.55 -6.23 -6.75
C PHE A 96 7.08 -6.53 -5.34
N LYS A 97 7.41 -7.79 -5.04
CA LYS A 97 8.00 -8.18 -3.76
C LYS A 97 9.34 -7.48 -3.52
N ASP A 98 10.21 -7.44 -4.53
CA ASP A 98 11.52 -6.77 -4.42
C ASP A 98 11.35 -5.27 -4.20
N LEU A 99 10.37 -4.66 -4.88
CA LEU A 99 10.01 -3.26 -4.69
C LEU A 99 9.54 -2.99 -3.26
N MET A 100 8.57 -3.77 -2.76
CA MET A 100 8.08 -3.67 -1.38
C MET A 100 9.21 -3.84 -0.35
N LEU A 101 10.13 -4.79 -0.59
CA LEU A 101 11.28 -5.03 0.27
C LEU A 101 12.26 -3.87 0.26
N ALA A 102 12.55 -3.28 -0.92
CA ALA A 102 13.43 -2.12 -1.02
C ALA A 102 12.89 -0.94 -0.19
N TYR A 103 11.60 -0.66 -0.28
CA TYR A 103 10.95 0.40 0.49
C TYR A 103 10.78 0.08 1.98
N SER A 104 10.78 -1.20 2.36
CA SER A 104 10.83 -1.60 3.78
C SER A 104 12.22 -1.54 4.41
N LYS A 105 13.28 -1.53 3.59
CA LYS A 105 14.69 -1.57 3.99
C LYS A 105 15.40 -0.22 3.83
N MET A 106 14.70 0.85 3.45
CA MET A 106 15.29 2.21 3.48
C MET A 106 15.44 2.66 4.93
N GLU A 107 16.39 2.05 5.62
CA GLU A 107 17.20 2.68 6.67
C GLU A 107 18.37 3.36 5.96
N GLU A 108 18.43 4.68 6.05
CA GLU A 108 19.63 5.48 6.37
C GLU A 108 19.26 6.97 6.38
#